data_AF-A0A968T9E3-F1
#
_entry.id   AF-A0A968T9E3-F1
#
_cell.length_a   1.000
_cell.length_b   1.000
_cell.length_c   1.000
_cell.angle_alpha   90.00
_cell.angle_beta   90.00
_cell.angle_gamma   90.00
#
_symmetry.space_group_name_H-M   'P 1'
#
loop_
_entity.id
_entity.type
_entity.pdbx_description
1 polymer ?
#
loop_
_entity_poly.entity_id
_entity_poly.type
_entity_poly.pdbx_seq_one_letter_code
_entity_poly.pdbx_strand_id
1 'polypeptide(L)'
;MQQLLQALKTGDMEQFISIAESEALGLHALMMLSESNYILIKPNTLEIIERVQRFRDETKLPVCFTLDAGPNIHLLYPDEYREEVQGFIRDELLQFCEHKQWIHDRIGQGPVQVRSN
;
A
#
# COMPACT_ATOMS: atom_id res chain seq x y z
N MET A 1 8.62 13.75 -7.79
CA MET A 1 9.86 12.92 -7.86
C MET A 1 10.98 13.38 -6.92
N GLN A 2 11.41 14.64 -6.93
CA GLN A 2 12.49 15.11 -6.02
C GLN A 2 12.15 14.94 -4.53
N GLN A 3 10.91 15.25 -4.12
CA GLN A 3 10.44 15.08 -2.74
C GLN A 3 10.44 13.61 -2.31
N LEU A 4 9.93 12.70 -3.15
CA LEU A 4 9.96 11.25 -2.86
C LEU A 4 11.39 10.73 -2.67
N LEU A 5 12.31 11.13 -3.56
CA LEU A 5 13.73 10.76 -3.43
C LEU A 5 14.35 11.30 -2.14
N GLN A 6 13.96 12.51 -1.72
CA GLN A 6 14.42 13.09 -0.47
C GLN A 6 13.88 12.29 0.72
N ALA A 7 12.57 12.03 0.76
CA ALA A 7 11.93 11.25 1.81
C ALA A 7 12.57 9.87 1.99
N LEU A 8 12.83 9.18 0.89
CA LEU A 8 13.51 7.89 0.89
C LEU A 8 14.96 7.97 1.43
N LYS A 9 15.69 9.05 1.09
CA LYS A 9 17.07 9.24 1.57
C LYS A 9 17.14 9.58 3.06
N THR A 10 16.16 10.31 3.58
CA THR A 10 16.15 10.76 4.98
C THR A 10 15.36 9.84 5.91
N GLY A 11 14.61 8.88 5.36
CA GLY A 11 13.67 8.07 6.14
C GLY A 11 12.46 8.88 6.62
N ASP A 12 12.08 9.94 5.91
CA ASP A 12 10.89 10.74 6.24
C ASP A 12 9.63 9.97 5.83
N MET A 13 9.13 9.18 6.78
CA MET A 13 7.96 8.33 6.55
C MET A 13 6.68 9.14 6.34
N GLU A 14 6.53 10.30 6.98
CA GLU A 14 5.33 11.12 6.82
C GLU A 14 5.22 11.64 5.38
N GLN A 15 6.31 12.18 4.85
CA GLN A 15 6.37 12.63 3.46
C GLN A 15 6.22 11.46 2.48
N PHE A 16 6.86 10.32 2.75
CA PHE A 16 6.72 9.14 1.91
C PHE A 16 5.27 8.67 1.81
N ILE A 17 4.59 8.52 2.95
CA ILE A 17 3.19 8.07 3.05
C ILE A 17 2.28 9.03 2.28
N SER A 18 2.43 10.35 2.51
CA SER A 18 1.61 11.36 1.83
C SER A 18 1.75 11.27 0.31
N ILE A 19 2.97 11.11 -0.20
CA ILE A 19 3.22 11.01 -1.64
C ILE A 19 2.66 9.69 -2.20
N ALA A 20 2.95 8.56 -1.54
CA ALA A 20 2.55 7.23 -2.01
C ALA A 20 1.02 7.10 -2.12
N GLU A 21 0.27 7.51 -1.09
CA GLU A 21 -1.19 7.45 -1.09
C GLU A 21 -1.79 8.42 -2.12
N SER A 22 -1.23 9.63 -2.23
CA SER A 22 -1.73 10.63 -3.19
C SER A 22 -1.54 10.20 -4.64
N GLU A 23 -0.39 9.61 -4.98
CA GLU A 23 -0.12 9.09 -6.33
C GLU A 23 -1.04 7.91 -6.66
N ALA A 24 -1.25 6.98 -5.73
CA ALA A 24 -2.16 5.86 -5.92
C ALA A 24 -3.59 6.34 -6.20
N LEU A 25 -4.12 7.25 -5.37
CA LEU A 25 -5.45 7.83 -5.57
C LEU A 25 -5.52 8.66 -6.86
N GLY A 26 -4.46 9.41 -7.19
CA GLY A 26 -4.36 10.21 -8.41
C GLY A 26 -4.45 9.39 -9.68
N LEU A 27 -3.74 8.25 -9.75
CA LEU A 27 -3.84 7.31 -10.85
C LEU A 27 -5.28 6.81 -11.01
N HIS A 28 -5.92 6.38 -9.92
CA HIS A 28 -7.30 5.90 -9.97
C HIS A 28 -8.30 7.00 -10.37
N ALA A 29 -8.12 8.23 -9.91
CA ALA A 29 -8.93 9.37 -10.33
C ALA A 29 -8.80 9.63 -11.83
N LEU A 30 -7.58 9.56 -12.38
CA LEU A 30 -7.34 9.68 -13.82
C LEU A 30 -8.04 8.55 -14.59
N MET A 31 -7.99 7.32 -14.09
CA MET A 31 -8.67 6.17 -14.70
C MET A 31 -10.19 6.33 -14.70
N MET A 32 -10.77 6.85 -13.61
CA MET A 32 -12.20 7.14 -13.49
C MET A 32 -12.65 8.25 -14.45
N LEU A 33 -11.80 9.25 -14.69
CA LEU A 33 -12.07 10.38 -15.60
C LEU A 33 -11.77 10.08 -17.07
N SER A 34 -11.14 8.94 -17.37
CA SER A 34 -10.83 8.53 -18.76
C SER A 34 -12.11 8.24 -19.56
N GLU A 35 -12.03 8.26 -20.90
CA GLU A 35 -13.19 8.02 -21.78
C GLU A 35 -13.87 6.66 -21.53
N SER A 36 -13.13 5.67 -21.04
CA SER A 36 -13.63 4.34 -20.70
C SER A 36 -14.21 4.23 -19.28
N ASN A 37 -14.08 5.27 -18.45
CA ASN A 37 -14.63 5.37 -17.08
C ASN A 37 -14.30 4.16 -16.18
N TYR A 38 -13.03 3.76 -16.11
CA TYR A 38 -12.63 2.59 -15.33
C TYR A 38 -12.75 2.84 -13.82
N ILE A 39 -13.61 2.07 -13.15
CA ILE A 39 -13.72 2.05 -11.68
C ILE A 39 -12.99 0.82 -11.13
N LEU A 40 -11.72 1.01 -10.76
CA LEU A 40 -10.84 -0.05 -10.26
C LEU A 40 -10.89 -0.22 -8.73
N ILE A 41 -11.10 0.87 -8.00
CA ILE A 41 -11.38 0.82 -6.55
C ILE A 41 -12.78 0.20 -6.36
N LYS A 42 -12.86 -0.87 -5.57
CA LYS A 42 -14.10 -1.57 -5.22
C LYS A 42 -14.50 -1.30 -3.76
N PRO A 43 -15.72 -1.63 -3.31
CA PRO A 43 -16.16 -1.34 -1.94
C PRO A 43 -15.20 -1.84 -0.86
N ASN A 44 -14.71 -3.08 -0.98
CA ASN A 44 -13.73 -3.64 -0.05
C ASN A 44 -12.38 -2.92 -0.09
N THR A 45 -11.96 -2.45 -1.27
CA THR A 45 -10.75 -1.63 -1.43
C THR A 45 -10.89 -0.33 -0.64
N LEU A 46 -12.02 0.37 -0.79
CA LEU A 46 -12.30 1.62 -0.08
C LEU A 46 -12.35 1.41 1.45
N GLU A 47 -13.01 0.36 1.90
CA GLU A 47 -13.08 0.01 3.33
C GLU A 47 -11.69 -0.25 3.93
N ILE A 48 -10.81 -0.96 3.21
CA ILE A 48 -9.42 -1.16 3.66
C ILE A 48 -8.67 0.18 3.73
N ILE A 49 -8.81 1.07 2.73
CA ILE A 49 -8.17 2.39 2.73
C ILE A 49 -8.55 3.19 3.98
N GLU A 50 -9.85 3.27 4.28
CA GLU A 50 -10.34 4.01 5.45
C GLU A 50 -9.83 3.42 6.77
N ARG A 51 -9.76 2.09 6.86
CA ARG A 51 -9.21 1.40 8.05
C ARG A 51 -7.72 1.63 8.23
N VAL A 52 -6.94 1.60 7.14
CA VAL A 52 -5.50 1.88 7.19
C VAL A 52 -5.24 3.31 7.67
N GLN A 53 -6.01 4.27 7.17
CA GLN A 53 -5.93 5.66 7.61
C GLN A 53 -6.27 5.80 9.10
N ARG A 54 -7.38 5.19 9.54
CA ARG A 54 -7.78 5.19 10.95
C ARG A 54 -6.73 4.53 11.87
N PHE A 55 -6.25 3.36 11.48
CA PHE A 55 -5.23 2.63 12.22
C PHE A 55 -3.95 3.47 12.36
N ARG A 56 -3.50 4.13 11.29
CA ARG A 56 -2.37 5.05 11.34
C ARG A 56 -2.66 6.25 12.27
N ASP A 57 -3.86 6.82 12.21
CA ASP A 57 -4.21 7.97 13.04
C ASP A 57 -4.27 7.62 14.54
N GLU A 58 -4.74 6.43 14.90
CA GLU A 58 -4.87 5.96 16.28
C GLU A 58 -3.52 5.51 16.86
N THR A 59 -2.74 4.77 16.09
CA THR A 59 -1.50 4.13 16.58
C THR A 59 -0.24 4.95 16.33
N LYS A 60 -0.30 5.90 15.38
CA LYS A 60 0.84 6.65 14.84
C LYS A 60 1.90 5.78 14.15
N LEU A 61 1.57 4.53 13.84
CA LEU A 61 2.47 3.66 13.11
C LEU A 61 2.55 4.08 11.64
N PRO A 62 3.75 4.14 11.05
CA PRO A 62 3.95 4.63 9.68
C PRO A 62 3.59 3.56 8.64
N VAL A 63 2.30 3.23 8.55
CA VAL A 63 1.72 2.37 7.52
C VAL A 63 1.00 3.20 6.46
N CYS A 64 1.17 2.84 5.19
CA CYS A 64 0.39 3.40 4.10
C CYS A 64 -0.04 2.35 3.10
N PHE A 65 -0.96 2.75 2.22
CA PHE A 65 -1.40 1.95 1.10
C PHE A 65 -0.89 2.49 -0.23
N THR A 66 -0.79 1.62 -1.22
CA THR A 66 -0.72 1.97 -2.64
C THR A 66 -1.47 0.94 -3.47
N LEU A 67 -1.82 1.29 -4.69
CA LEU A 67 -2.61 0.47 -5.62
C LEU A 67 -2.10 0.66 -7.05
N ASP A 68 -2.12 -0.42 -7.81
CA ASP A 68 -1.86 -0.40 -9.26
C ASP A 68 -3.20 -0.38 -10.04
N ALA A 69 -3.23 -0.89 -11.26
CA ALA A 69 -4.44 -1.04 -12.05
C ALA A 69 -5.32 -2.22 -11.56
N GLY A 70 -5.93 -2.10 -10.36
CA GLY A 70 -6.83 -3.10 -9.81
C GLY A 70 -7.31 -2.79 -8.39
N PRO A 71 -8.09 -3.70 -7.77
CA PRO A 71 -8.64 -3.51 -6.42
C PRO A 71 -7.69 -3.93 -5.29
N ASN A 72 -6.55 -4.54 -5.63
CA ASN A 72 -5.60 -5.08 -4.65
C ASN A 72 -4.79 -3.95 -4.01
N ILE A 73 -4.70 -3.98 -2.68
CA ILE A 73 -3.96 -3.01 -1.90
C ILE A 73 -2.60 -3.59 -1.51
N HIS A 74 -1.56 -2.80 -1.73
CA HIS A 74 -0.24 -3.04 -1.15
C HIS A 74 -0.09 -2.18 0.09
N LEU A 75 0.17 -2.81 1.24
CA LEU A 75 0.53 -2.11 2.47
C LEU A 75 2.03 -2.02 2.60
N LEU A 76 2.52 -0.81 2.83
CA LEU A 76 3.94 -0.51 3.01
C LEU A 76 4.15 0.02 4.43
N TYR A 77 5.12 -0.55 5.13
CA TYR A 77 5.48 -0.18 6.50
C TYR A 77 6.91 -0.64 6.81
N PRO A 78 7.63 0.01 7.75
CA PRO A 78 8.93 -0.44 8.24
C PRO A 78 8.86 -1.80 8.96
N ASP A 79 9.86 -2.66 8.78
CA ASP A 79 9.91 -4.03 9.36
C ASP A 79 9.87 -4.04 10.89
N GLU A 80 10.24 -2.95 11.55
CA GLU A 80 10.16 -2.82 13.01
C GLU A 80 8.71 -2.88 13.56
N TYR A 81 7.71 -2.52 12.75
CA TYR A 81 6.29 -2.52 13.13
C TYR A 81 5.51 -3.73 12.61
N ARG A 82 6.24 -4.77 12.21
CA ARG A 82 5.68 -5.91 11.49
C ARG A 82 4.65 -6.68 12.29
N GLU A 83 4.89 -6.90 13.58
CA GLU A 83 3.98 -7.68 14.41
C GLU A 83 2.64 -6.95 14.61
N GLU A 84 2.71 -5.65 14.87
CA GLU A 84 1.56 -4.77 15.04
C GLU A 84 0.74 -4.68 13.75
N VAL A 85 1.39 -4.43 12.62
CA VAL A 85 0.71 -4.32 11.33
C VAL A 85 0.13 -5.66 10.90
N GLN A 86 0.84 -6.78 11.10
CA GLN A 86 0.26 -8.10 10.80
C GLN A 86 -0.92 -8.46 11.72
N GLY A 87 -0.90 -8.05 12.98
CA GLY A 87 -2.04 -8.16 13.90
C GLY A 87 -3.26 -7.43 13.31
N PHE A 88 -3.06 -6.16 12.94
CA PHE A 88 -4.09 -5.35 12.28
C PHE A 88 -4.63 -6.00 11.00
N ILE A 89 -3.76 -6.52 10.11
CA ILE A 89 -4.23 -7.18 8.89
C ILE A 89 -5.07 -8.42 9.23
N ARG A 90 -4.65 -9.24 10.21
CA ARG A 90 -5.41 -10.45 10.61
C ARG A 90 -6.77 -10.11 11.18
N ASP A 91 -6.80 -9.15 12.08
CA ASP A 91 -7.95 -8.87 12.92
C ASP A 91 -8.98 -7.99 12.19
N GLU A 92 -8.52 -7.10 11.31
CA GLU A 92 -9.39 -6.13 10.66
C GLU A 92 -9.52 -6.30 9.15
N LEU A 93 -8.42 -6.57 8.43
CA LEU A 93 -8.42 -6.45 6.98
C LEU A 93 -8.74 -7.75 6.25
N LEU A 94 -8.37 -8.90 6.80
CA LEU A 94 -8.50 -10.21 6.13
C LEU A 94 -9.92 -10.55 5.69
N GLN A 95 -10.94 -10.02 6.38
CA GLN A 95 -12.34 -10.23 6.03
C GLN A 95 -12.72 -9.64 4.65
N PHE A 96 -11.95 -8.66 4.17
CA PHE A 96 -12.17 -7.99 2.89
C PHE A 96 -11.41 -8.65 1.73
N CYS A 97 -10.45 -9.53 2.03
CA CYS A 97 -9.63 -10.23 1.06
C CYS A 97 -10.32 -11.50 0.55
N GLU A 98 -10.16 -11.79 -0.74
CA GLU A 98 -10.58 -13.08 -1.29
C GLU A 98 -9.87 -14.23 -0.56
N HIS A 99 -10.64 -15.27 -0.22
CA HIS A 99 -10.17 -16.45 0.53
C HIS A 99 -9.50 -16.14 1.88
N LYS A 100 -9.61 -14.91 2.41
CA LYS A 100 -8.89 -14.46 3.62
C LYS A 100 -7.39 -14.69 3.51
N GLN A 101 -6.81 -14.35 2.35
CA GLN A 101 -5.39 -14.49 2.10
C GLN A 101 -4.74 -13.13 1.85
N TRP A 102 -3.46 -13.03 2.22
CA TRP A 102 -2.57 -11.94 1.84
C TRP A 102 -1.20 -12.50 1.45
N ILE A 103 -0.42 -11.71 0.71
CA ILE A 103 0.99 -12.04 0.40
C ILE A 103 1.90 -11.22 1.29
N HIS A 104 2.74 -11.89 2.07
CA HIS A 104 3.75 -11.22 2.88
C HIS A 104 5.06 -11.15 2.11
N ASP A 105 5.57 -9.94 1.89
CA ASP A 105 6.85 -9.73 1.20
C ASP A 105 7.68 -8.61 1.85
N ARG A 106 8.91 -8.40 1.38
CA ARG A 106 9.83 -7.35 1.81
C ARG A 106 10.78 -6.95 0.68
N ILE A 107 11.52 -5.87 0.88
CA ILE A 107 12.51 -5.39 -0.08
C ILE A 107 13.55 -6.49 -0.38
N GLY A 108 13.73 -6.81 -1.66
CA GLY A 108 14.69 -7.78 -2.16
C GLY A 108 16.03 -7.16 -2.60
N GLN A 109 16.97 -8.02 -3.01
CA GLN A 109 18.32 -7.62 -3.45
C GLN A 109 18.44 -7.43 -4.98
N GLY A 110 17.32 -7.52 -5.71
CA GLY A 110 17.30 -7.50 -7.17
C GLY A 110 17.50 -8.88 -7.82
N PRO A 111 17.55 -8.94 -9.17
CA PRO A 111 17.63 -10.18 -9.91
C PRO A 111 18.99 -10.88 -9.73
N VAL A 112 18.97 -12.21 -9.65
CA VAL A 112 20.17 -13.05 -9.59
C VAL A 112 20.20 -13.94 -10.84
N GLN A 113 21.36 -14.03 -11.50
CA GLN A 113 21.54 -14.93 -12.62
C GLN A 113 21.43 -16.39 -12.14
N VAL A 114 20.39 -17.08 -12.57
CA VAL A 114 20.28 -18.53 -12.42
C VAL A 114 21.13 -19.17 -13.52
N ARG A 115 22.03 -20.11 -13.20
CA ARG A 115 22.86 -20.77 -14.21
C ARG A 115 21.96 -21.45 -15.24
N SER A 116 22.05 -21.02 -16.49
CA SER A 116 21.56 -21.79 -17.63
C SER A 116 22.53 -22.93 -17.88
N ASN A 117 22.05 -24.17 -17.82
CA ASN A 117 22.80 -25.32 -18.34
C ASN A 117 22.93 -25.22 -19.87
#